data_AF-A0A365PAF2-F1
#
_entry.id   AF-A0A365PAF2-F1
#
_cell.length_a   1.000
_cell.length_b   1.000
_cell.length_c   1.000
_cell.angle_alpha   90.00
_cell.angle_beta   90.00
_cell.angle_gamma   90.00
#
_symmetry.space_group_name_H-M   'P 1'
#
loop_
_entity.id
_entity.type
_entity.pdbx_description
1 polymer ?
#
loop_
_entity_poly.entity_id
_entity_poly.type
_entity_poly.pdbx_seq_one_letter_code
_entity_poly.pdbx_strand_id
1 'polypeptide(L)' 'MTFIVGTGPTELHAHIDLDHRITATIQPGTTPAVTVLDVTCSDGHWAVLATLNTDTTGKEPR' A
#
# COMPACT_ATOMS: atom_id res chain seq x y z
N MET A 1 -5.01 9.37 5.88
CA MET A 1 -4.53 8.95 4.55
C MET A 1 -3.02 8.88 4.61
N THR A 2 -2.45 7.70 4.34
CA THR A 2 -1.01 7.42 4.46
C THR A 2 -0.49 6.97 3.11
N PHE A 3 0.65 7.49 2.67
CA PHE A 3 1.29 7.05 1.42
C PHE A 3 2.35 6.00 1.72
N ILE A 4 2.37 4.92 0.93
CA ILE A 4 3.33 3.83 1.04
C ILE A 4 3.90 3.57 -0.34
N VAL A 5 5.22 3.40 -0.40
CA VAL A 5 5.94 3.05 -1.62
C VAL A 5 6.53 1.67 -1.45
N GLY A 6 6.26 0.77 -2.39
CA GLY A 6 7.00 -0.48 -2.57
C GLY A 6 8.02 -0.32 -3.69
N THR A 7 9.13 -1.04 -3.57
CA THR A 7 10.31 -0.95 -4.45
C THR A 7 10.84 -2.32 -4.80
N GLY A 8 11.38 -2.50 -6.01
CA GLY A 8 11.94 -3.78 -6.41
C GLY A 8 12.68 -3.77 -7.74
N PRO A 9 13.44 -4.84 -8.05
CA PRO A 9 14.12 -5.00 -9.35
C PRO A 9 13.14 -5.30 -10.50
N THR A 10 11.91 -5.71 -10.20
CA THR A 10 10.83 -5.84 -11.18
C THR A 10 9.55 -5.24 -10.59
N GLU A 11 8.57 -4.95 -11.44
CA GLU A 11 7.26 -4.46 -11.03
C GLU A 11 6.60 -5.39 -10.00
N LEU A 12 6.69 -6.71 -10.22
CA LEU A 12 6.18 -7.73 -9.29
C LEU A 12 6.85 -7.62 -7.92
N HIS A 13 8.18 -7.45 -7.87
CA HIS A 13 8.89 -7.30 -6.59
C HIS A 13 8.50 -6.00 -5.87
N ALA A 14 8.25 -4.92 -6.62
CA ALA A 14 7.78 -3.67 -6.04
C ALA A 14 6.37 -3.82 -5.43
N HIS A 15 5.48 -4.59 -6.07
CA HIS A 15 4.17 -4.92 -5.49
C HIS A 15 4.27 -5.82 -4.25
N ILE A 16 5.17 -6.80 -4.23
CA ILE A 16 5.40 -7.66 -3.05
C ILE A 16 5.95 -6.84 -1.87
N ASP A 17 6.93 -5.96 -2.12
CA ASP A 17 7.45 -5.06 -1.09
C ASP A 17 6.37 -4.10 -0.59
N LEU A 18 5.52 -3.58 -1.48
CA LEU A 18 4.38 -2.74 -1.10
C LEU A 18 3.42 -3.50 -0.15
N ASP A 19 3.05 -4.73 -0.48
CA ASP A 19 2.14 -5.55 0.31
C ASP A 19 2.70 -5.86 1.71
N HIS A 20 3.99 -6.20 1.80
CA HIS A 20 4.68 -6.38 3.07
C HIS A 20 4.66 -5.10 3.93
N ARG A 21 4.89 -3.94 3.32
CA ARG A 21 4.86 -2.65 4.03
C ARG A 21 3.46 -2.28 4.49
N ILE A 22 2.44 -2.54 3.67
CA ILE A 22 1.03 -2.36 4.05
C ILE A 22 0.70 -3.23 5.27
N THR A 23 1.05 -4.52 5.21
CA THR A 23 0.82 -5.49 6.30
C THR A 23 1.53 -5.07 7.60
N ALA A 24 2.75 -4.53 7.50
CA ALA A 24 3.48 -4.00 8.66
C ALA A 24 2.89 -2.70 9.22
N THR A 25 2.16 -1.94 8.41
CA THR A 25 1.57 -0.64 8.80
C THR A 25 0.19 -0.80 9.44
N ILE A 26 -0.56 -1.83 9.07
CA ILE A 26 -1.94 -2.02 9.52
C ILE A 26 -2.03 -2.69 10.89
N GLN A 27 -3.03 -2.28 11.68
CA GLN A 27 -3.33 -2.95 12.93
C GLN A 27 -3.98 -4.32 12.66
N PRO A 28 -3.70 -5.34 13.48
CA PRO A 28 -4.39 -6.62 13.39
C PRO A 28 -5.92 -6.42 13.44
N GLY A 29 -6.64 -6.96 12.46
CA GLY A 29 -8.09 -6.86 12.38
C GLY A 29 -8.63 -5.65 11.61
N THR A 30 -7.77 -4.79 11.04
CA THR A 30 -8.18 -3.77 10.06
C THR A 30 -7.91 -4.22 8.63
N THR A 31 -8.91 -4.09 7.77
CA THR A 31 -8.75 -4.23 6.32
C THR A 31 -8.65 -2.83 5.71
N PRO A 32 -7.44 -2.33 5.43
CA PRO A 32 -7.30 -1.01 4.86
C PRO A 32 -7.77 -0.98 3.41
N ALA A 33 -8.32 0.15 2.98
CA ALA A 33 -8.52 0.40 1.55
C ALA A 33 -7.20 0.91 0.95
N VAL A 34 -6.65 0.15 -0.01
CA VAL A 34 -5.41 0.49 -0.72
C VAL A 34 -5.76 0.92 -2.13
N THR A 35 -5.16 2.00 -2.61
CA THR A 35 -5.28 2.43 -4.00
C THR A 35 -3.89 2.76 -4.55
N VAL A 36 -3.49 2.06 -5.61
CA VAL A 36 -2.26 2.38 -6.35
C VAL A 36 -2.50 3.68 -7.11
N LEU A 37 -1.60 4.64 -6.90
CA LEU A 37 -1.65 5.95 -7.52
C LEU A 37 -0.72 6.04 -8.73
N ASP A 38 0.45 5.40 -8.63
CA ASP A 38 1.45 5.45 -9.68
C ASP A 38 2.36 4.22 -9.67
N VAL A 39 2.85 3.85 -10.84
CA VAL A 39 3.83 2.78 -11.06
C VAL A 39 4.91 3.34 -11.98
N THR A 40 6.14 3.37 -11.48
CA THR A 40 7.28 3.98 -12.20
C THR A 40 8.44 3.02 -12.30
N CYS A 41 9.20 3.15 -13.39
CA CYS A 41 10.45 2.45 -13.60
C CYS A 41 11.54 3.48 -13.92
N SER A 42 12.61 3.52 -13.11
CA SER A 42 13.78 4.37 -13.30
C SER A 42 15.04 3.53 -13.14
N ASP A 43 15.95 3.61 -14.10
CA ASP A 43 17.26 2.94 -14.04
C ASP A 43 17.19 1.42 -13.76
N GLY A 44 16.13 0.77 -14.26
CA GLY A 44 15.90 -0.67 -14.03
C GLY A 44 15.31 -1.01 -12.65
N HIS A 45 15.01 -0.02 -11.83
CA HIS A 45 14.31 -0.17 -10.55
C HIS A 45 12.85 0.25 -10.69
N TRP A 46 11.98 -0.53 -10.04
CA TRP A 46 10.54 -0.30 -10.01
C TRP A 46 10.11 0.28 -8.68
N ALA A 47 9.17 1.22 -8.73
CA ALA A 47 8.50 1.78 -7.56
C ALA A 47 6.98 1.82 -7.80
N VAL A 48 6.22 1.40 -6.80
CA VAL A 48 4.75 1.47 -6.78
C VAL A 48 4.34 2.36 -5.62
N LEU A 49 3.71 3.50 -5.93
CA LEU A 49 3.15 4.41 -4.96
C LEU A 49 1.67 4.07 -4.74
N ALA A 50 1.29 3.86 -3.49
CA ALA A 50 -0.09 3.65 -3.10
C ALA A 50 -0.50 4.56 -1.93
N THR A 51 -1.79 4.83 -1.86
CA THR A 51 -2.42 5.40 -0.67
C THR A 51 -3.11 4.31 0.13
N LEU A 52 -3.00 4.44 1.45
CA LEU A 52 -3.64 3.61 2.45
C LEU A 52 -4.67 4.47 3.20
N ASN A 53 -5.93 4.03 3.15
CA ASN A 53 -7.02 4.57 3.94
C ASN A 53 -7.38 3.55 5.02
N THR A 54 -7.07 3.89 6.26
CA THR A 54 -7.33 3.07 7.45
C THR A 54 -8.63 3.45 8.15
N ASP A 55 -9.54 4.17 7.47
CA ASP A 55 -10.83 4.50 8.06
C ASP A 55 -11.57 3.20 8.37
N THR A 56 -11.63 2.88 9.66
CA THR A 56 -12.58 1.96 10.23
C THR A 56 -13.95 2.57 9.98
N THR A 57 -14.70 2.02 9.03
CA THR A 57 -16.17 2.14 9.07
C THR A 57 -16.65 1.38 10.31
N GLY A 58 -16.43 1.97 11.48
CA GLY A 58 -16.85 1.52 12.79
C GLY A 58 -17.88 2.49 13.33
N LYS A 59 -19.14 2.04 13.32
CA LYS A 59 -20.32 2.56 14.04
C LYS A 59 -20.96 3.86 13.54
N GLU A 60 -22.07 3.71 12.82
CA GLU A 60 -23.32 4.33 13.29
C GLU A 60 -24.21 3.21 13.87
N PRO A 61 -24.52 3.22 15.18
CA PRO A 61 -25.71 2.56 15.68
C PRO A 61 -26.86 3.56 15.53
N ARG A 62 -27.76 3.31 14.59
CA ARG A 62 -29.13 3.81 14.65
C ARG A 62 -30.09 2.71 14.25
#